data_AF-A0A976GWR8-F1
#
_entry.id   AF-A0A976GWR8-F1
#
_cell.length_a   1.000
_cell.length_b   1.000
_cell.length_c   1.000
_cell.angle_alpha   90.00
_cell.angle_beta   90.00
_cell.angle_gamma   90.00
#
_symmetry.space_group_name_H-M   'P 1'
#
loop_
_entity.id
_entity.type
_entity.pdbx_description
1 polymer ?
#
loop_
_entity_poly.entity_id
_entity_poly.type
_entity_poly.pdbx_seq_one_letter_code
_entity_poly.pdbx_strand_id
1 'polypeptide(L)'
;MEPEKVIAIFLKWLHENPSIFMPTAWKKLPQLEEEIAESADEELFPIAFTISKWCGKNGLGDALRDCLRKEIDDAGEPTPSTTPPLTNITQTLRTSIEDSYQKLQQIAVNNQSDTSNDSK
;
A
#
# COMPACT_ATOMS: atom_id res chain seq x y z
N MET A 1 3.60 2.65 -17.69
CA MET A 1 3.73 2.42 -16.25
C MET A 1 3.51 0.93 -16.07
N GLU A 2 4.50 0.21 -15.53
CA GLU A 2 4.40 -1.23 -15.34
C GLU A 2 3.54 -1.50 -14.11
N PRO A 3 2.42 -2.24 -14.24
CA PRO A 3 1.47 -2.42 -13.15
C PRO A 3 2.06 -3.18 -11.95
N GLU A 4 2.97 -4.13 -12.21
CA GLU A 4 3.73 -4.87 -11.20
C GLU A 4 4.52 -3.90 -10.30
N LYS A 5 5.19 -2.90 -10.90
CA LYS A 5 5.99 -1.92 -10.15
C LYS A 5 5.14 -1.06 -9.24
N VAL A 6 3.97 -0.62 -9.71
CA VAL A 6 3.04 0.15 -8.89
C VAL A 6 2.62 -0.65 -7.65
N ILE A 7 2.25 -1.91 -7.86
CA ILE A 7 1.81 -2.80 -6.78
C ILE A 7 2.97 -3.10 -5.82
N ALA A 8 4.17 -3.38 -6.33
CA ALA A 8 5.37 -3.65 -5.53
C ALA A 8 5.80 -2.45 -4.67
N ILE A 9 5.82 -1.24 -5.25
CA ILE A 9 6.12 -0.01 -4.51
C ILE A 9 5.09 0.21 -3.40
N PHE A 10 3.81 0.00 -3.69
CA PHE A 10 2.76 0.17 -2.71
C PHE A 10 2.87 -0.84 -1.55
N LEU A 11 3.11 -2.11 -1.86
CA LEU A 11 3.39 -3.17 -0.88
C LEU A 11 4.60 -2.81 0.01
N LYS A 12 5.68 -2.33 -0.62
CA LYS A 12 6.88 -1.89 0.10
C LYS A 12 6.56 -0.74 1.05
N TRP A 13 5.75 0.23 0.65
CA TRP A 13 5.34 1.30 1.55
C TRP A 13 4.51 0.80 2.73
N LEU A 14 3.58 -0.13 2.52
CA LEU A 14 2.78 -0.72 3.60
C LEU A 14 3.66 -1.41 4.65
N HIS A 15 4.67 -2.16 4.22
CA HIS A 15 5.50 -2.96 5.12
C HIS A 15 6.72 -2.23 5.69
N GLU A 16 7.41 -1.45 4.86
CA GLU A 16 8.74 -0.90 5.18
C GLU A 16 8.72 0.60 5.44
N ASN A 17 7.75 1.34 4.91
CA ASN A 17 7.68 2.79 5.05
C ASN A 17 6.27 3.31 5.36
N PRO A 18 5.63 2.86 6.46
CA PRO A 18 4.28 3.27 6.81
C PRO A 18 4.16 4.77 7.10
N SER A 19 5.27 5.44 7.46
CA SER A 19 5.31 6.89 7.69
C SER A 19 4.96 7.74 6.46
N ILE A 20 5.02 7.18 5.25
CA ILE A 20 4.64 7.93 4.04
C ILE A 20 3.14 8.22 3.98
N PHE A 21 2.32 7.37 4.60
CA PHE A 21 0.88 7.50 4.60
C PHE A 21 0.44 8.50 5.68
N MET A 22 -0.25 9.55 5.27
CA MET A 22 -0.91 10.45 6.20
C MET A 22 -2.03 9.73 6.97
N PRO A 23 -2.42 10.17 8.18
CA PRO A 23 -3.53 9.57 8.94
C PRO A 23 -4.85 9.47 8.15
N THR A 24 -5.09 10.41 7.24
CA THR A 24 -6.26 10.42 6.34
C THR A 24 -6.18 9.36 5.25
N ALA A 25 -4.98 9.04 4.75
CA ALA A 25 -4.75 7.96 3.80
C ALA A 25 -4.98 6.60 4.49
N TRP A 26 -4.45 6.42 5.70
CA TRP A 26 -4.65 5.20 6.49
C TRP A 26 -6.12 4.86 6.71
N LYS A 27 -6.96 5.84 7.05
CA LYS A 27 -8.41 5.63 7.23
C LYS A 27 -9.15 5.18 5.97
N LYS A 28 -8.57 5.39 4.79
CA LYS A 28 -9.15 5.04 3.49
C LYS A 28 -8.54 3.77 2.88
N LEU A 29 -7.62 3.10 3.58
CA LEU A 29 -7.10 1.81 3.14
C LEU A 29 -8.17 0.72 3.06
N PRO A 30 -9.13 0.59 4.01
CA PRO A 30 -10.20 -0.40 3.87
C PRO A 30 -11.03 -0.20 2.59
N GLN A 31 -11.30 1.06 2.24
CA GLN A 31 -12.01 1.38 0.99
C GLN A 31 -11.20 0.98 -0.25
N LEU A 32 -9.86 1.12 -0.21
CA LEU A 32 -9.01 0.66 -1.30
C LEU A 32 -9.04 -0.86 -1.46
N GLU A 33 -9.04 -1.59 -0.34
CA GLU A 33 -9.15 -3.06 -0.35
C GLU A 33 -10.46 -3.51 -1.01
N GLU A 34 -11.58 -2.86 -0.66
CA GLU A 34 -12.89 -3.12 -1.26
C GLU A 34 -12.90 -2.82 -2.77
N GLU A 35 -12.37 -1.67 -3.20
CA GLU A 35 -12.24 -1.31 -4.63
C GLU A 35 -11.36 -2.33 -5.41
N ILE A 36 -10.34 -2.91 -4.78
CA ILE A 36 -9.50 -3.96 -5.37
C ILE A 36 -10.25 -5.30 -5.40
N ALA A 37 -10.99 -5.64 -4.34
CA ALA A 37 -11.76 -6.88 -4.25
C ALA A 37 -12.91 -6.94 -5.27
N GLU A 38 -13.51 -5.78 -5.59
CA GLU A 38 -14.54 -5.65 -6.62
C GLU A 38 -13.98 -5.73 -8.05
N SER A 39 -12.67 -5.58 -8.22
CA SER A 39 -12.01 -5.73 -9.52
C SER A 39 -11.96 -7.22 -9.90
N ALA A 40 -12.97 -7.68 -10.63
CA ALA A 40 -13.31 -9.09 -10.83
C ALA A 40 -12.29 -9.97 -11.59
N ASP A 41 -11.27 -9.38 -12.22
CA ASP A 41 -10.46 -10.08 -13.23
C ASP A 41 -9.02 -10.45 -12.78
N GLU A 42 -8.63 -10.18 -11.53
CA GLU A 42 -7.24 -10.38 -11.02
C GLU A 42 -6.15 -9.77 -11.94
N GLU A 43 -6.54 -8.87 -12.83
CA GLU A 43 -5.64 -8.23 -13.78
C GLU A 43 -4.84 -7.16 -13.05
N LEU A 44 -3.52 -7.18 -13.24
CA LEU A 44 -2.64 -6.23 -12.57
C LEU A 44 -2.89 -4.79 -13.02
N PHE A 45 -3.29 -4.57 -14.27
CA PHE A 45 -3.45 -3.22 -14.80
C PHE A 45 -4.61 -2.46 -14.12
N PRO A 46 -5.85 -2.99 -14.05
CA PRO A 46 -6.92 -2.39 -13.25
C PRO A 46 -6.52 -2.14 -11.79
N ILE A 47 -5.86 -3.11 -11.15
CA ILE A 47 -5.42 -3.00 -9.75
C ILE A 47 -4.39 -1.87 -9.58
N ALA A 48 -3.36 -1.83 -10.43
CA ALA A 48 -2.34 -0.79 -10.42
C ALA A 48 -2.94 0.59 -10.74
N PHE A 49 -3.93 0.65 -11.63
CA PHE A 49 -4.64 1.88 -11.93
C PHE A 49 -5.44 2.37 -10.73
N THR A 50 -6.15 1.48 -10.04
CA THR A 50 -6.89 1.77 -8.79
C THR A 50 -5.93 2.28 -7.71
N ILE A 51 -4.80 1.61 -7.47
CA ILE A 51 -3.76 2.08 -6.53
C ILE A 51 -3.24 3.46 -6.93
N SER A 52 -2.90 3.66 -8.21
CA SER A 52 -2.35 4.94 -8.70
C SER A 52 -3.33 6.08 -8.48
N LYS A 53 -4.62 5.85 -8.78
CA LYS A 53 -5.70 6.80 -8.57
C LYS A 53 -5.90 7.10 -7.08
N TRP A 54 -5.84 6.07 -6.23
CA TRP A 54 -5.93 6.21 -4.78
C TRP A 54 -4.75 7.00 -4.22
N CYS A 55 -3.51 6.72 -4.68
CA CYS A 55 -2.32 7.47 -4.28
C CYS A 55 -2.44 8.95 -4.65
N GLY A 56 -2.91 9.26 -5.87
CA GLY A 56 -3.17 10.63 -6.30
C GLY A 56 -4.17 11.36 -5.40
N LYS A 57 -5.27 10.70 -5.01
CA LYS A 57 -6.30 11.27 -4.12
C LYS A 57 -5.83 11.48 -2.68
N ASN A 58 -4.78 10.78 -2.25
CA ASN A 58 -4.34 10.76 -0.86
C ASN A 58 -2.95 11.39 -0.65
N GLY A 59 -2.48 12.20 -1.59
CA GLY A 59 -1.22 12.96 -1.47
C GLY A 59 0.04 12.13 -1.67
N LEU A 60 -0.08 10.90 -2.19
CA LEU A 60 1.03 9.97 -2.45
C LEU A 60 1.41 9.93 -3.94
N GLY A 61 0.70 10.65 -4.80
CA GLY A 61 0.89 10.61 -6.25
C GLY A 61 2.29 11.03 -6.70
N ASP A 62 2.84 12.09 -6.09
CA ASP A 62 4.19 12.57 -6.42
C ASP A 62 5.27 11.59 -5.91
N ALA A 63 5.12 11.07 -4.69
CA ALA A 63 6.02 10.05 -4.16
C ALA A 63 6.01 8.78 -5.01
N LEU A 64 4.84 8.38 -5.52
CA LEU A 64 4.70 7.19 -6.38
C LEU A 64 5.44 7.43 -7.70
N ARG A 65 5.27 8.62 -8.29
CA ARG A 65 5.95 9.02 -9.51
C ARG A 65 7.46 9.08 -9.32
N ASP A 66 7.95 9.59 -8.19
CA ASP A 66 9.38 9.67 -7.89
C ASP A 66 10.01 8.28 -7.70
N CYS A 67 9.34 7.37 -6.98
CA CYS A 67 9.79 5.98 -6.86
C CYS A 67 9.87 5.29 -8.23
N LEU A 68 8.84 5.46 -9.07
CA LEU A 68 8.82 4.88 -10.42
C LEU A 68 9.93 5.45 -11.32
N ARG A 69 10.28 6.74 -11.19
CA ARG A 69 11.40 7.34 -11.95
C ARG A 69 12.75 6.81 -11.47
N LYS A 70 12.96 6.73 -10.15
CA LYS A 70 14.23 6.23 -9.58
C LYS A 70 14.52 4.80 -10.00
N GLU A 71 13.52 3.93 -10.07
CA GLU A 71 13.73 2.56 -10.57
C GLU A 71 14.02 2.49 -12.07
N ILE A 72 13.57 3.47 -12.86
CA ILE A 72 13.93 3.57 -14.28
C ILE A 72 15.38 4.04 -14.43
N ASP A 73 15.81 4.99 -13.60
CA ASP A 73 17.18 5.50 -13.60
C ASP A 73 18.20 4.49 -13.03
N ASP A 74 17.77 3.61 -12.12
CA ASP A 74 18.57 2.53 -11.51
C ASP A 74 18.49 1.20 -12.31
N ALA A 75 17.84 1.21 -13.49
CA ALA A 75 17.72 0.05 -14.37
C ALA A 75 19.04 -0.25 -15.14
N GLY A 76 20.12 -0.48 -14.40
CA GLY A 76 21.25 -1.25 -14.88
C GLY A 76 20.89 -2.74 -14.84
N GLU A 77 20.70 -3.32 -16.03
CA GLU A 77 20.33 -4.72 -16.31
C GLU A 77 18.97 -5.22 -15.76
N PRO A 78 18.15 -5.93 -16.58
CA PRO A 78 16.91 -6.52 -16.11
C PRO A 78 17.23 -7.67 -15.16
N THR A 79 16.93 -7.51 -13.88
CA THR A 79 16.94 -8.62 -12.94
C THR A 79 15.83 -9.62 -13.33
N PRO A 80 16.11 -10.93 -13.30
CA PRO A 80 15.12 -11.94 -13.66
C PRO A 80 13.95 -11.86 -12.69
N SER A 81 12.77 -11.63 -13.24
CA SER A 81 11.54 -11.39 -12.49
C SER A 81 11.12 -12.65 -11.73
N THR A 82 11.42 -12.72 -10.43
CA THR A 82 10.80 -13.67 -9.49
C THR A 82 9.39 -13.20 -9.12
N THR A 83 8.60 -12.81 -10.12
CA THR A 83 7.23 -12.33 -9.92
C THR A 83 6.38 -13.52 -9.48
N PRO A 84 5.78 -13.48 -8.27
CA PRO A 84 4.84 -14.49 -7.84
C PRO A 84 3.68 -14.59 -8.86
N PRO A 85 2.94 -15.72 -8.90
CA PRO A 85 1.72 -15.82 -9.71
C PRO A 85 0.78 -14.65 -9.45
N LEU A 86 0.08 -14.15 -10.46
CA LEU A 86 -0.79 -12.95 -10.37
C LEU A 86 -1.84 -13.04 -9.25
N THR A 87 -2.47 -14.21 -9.11
CA THR A 87 -3.37 -14.58 -8.00
C THR A 87 -2.73 -14.37 -6.63
N ASN A 88 -1.43 -14.67 -6.52
CA ASN A 88 -0.67 -14.48 -5.29
C ASN A 88 -0.42 -12.99 -5.01
N ILE A 89 -0.21 -12.16 -6.04
CA ILE A 89 0.05 -10.72 -5.88
C ILE A 89 -1.19 -9.99 -5.39
N THR A 90 -2.35 -10.22 -5.99
CA THR A 90 -3.60 -9.57 -5.59
C THR A 90 -4.02 -9.98 -4.18
N GLN A 91 -3.95 -11.27 -3.86
CA GLN A 91 -4.24 -11.76 -2.51
C GLN A 91 -3.26 -11.19 -1.49
N THR A 92 -1.96 -11.19 -1.79
CA THR A 92 -0.92 -10.59 -0.93
C THR A 92 -1.20 -9.11 -0.69
N LEU A 93 -1.53 -8.35 -1.72
CA LEU A 93 -1.88 -6.93 -1.62
C LEU A 93 -3.04 -6.70 -0.66
N ARG A 94 -4.14 -7.45 -0.81
CA ARG A 94 -5.33 -7.32 0.03
C ARG A 94 -5.02 -7.64 1.49
N THR A 95 -4.35 -8.77 1.75
CA THR A 95 -3.92 -9.16 3.10
C THR A 95 -2.97 -8.12 3.72
N SER A 96 -2.01 -7.61 2.94
CA SER A 96 -1.08 -6.57 3.40
C SER A 96 -1.79 -5.27 3.78
N ILE A 97 -2.83 -4.87 3.03
CA ILE A 97 -3.64 -3.69 3.36
C ILE A 97 -4.37 -3.91 4.69
N GLU A 98 -5.03 -5.05 4.85
CA GLU A 98 -5.79 -5.39 6.07
C GLU A 98 -4.87 -5.47 7.30
N ASP A 99 -3.76 -6.21 7.21
CA ASP A 99 -2.80 -6.37 8.29
C ASP A 99 -2.19 -5.03 8.73
N SER A 100 -1.84 -4.18 7.76
CA SER A 100 -1.25 -2.87 8.05
C SER A 100 -2.26 -1.96 8.76
N TYR A 101 -3.52 -2.01 8.34
CA TYR A 101 -4.59 -1.25 8.98
C TYR A 101 -4.88 -1.77 10.40
N GLN A 102 -4.95 -3.08 10.62
CA GLN A 102 -5.17 -3.67 11.94
C GLN A 102 -4.02 -3.34 12.91
N LYS A 103 -2.76 -3.44 12.48
CA LYS A 103 -1.60 -3.07 13.31
C LYS A 103 -1.68 -1.62 13.80
N LEU A 104 -2.12 -0.69 12.95
CA LEU A 104 -2.27 0.70 13.33
C LEU A 104 -3.42 0.93 14.31
N GLN A 105 -4.54 0.23 14.15
CA GLN A 105 -5.62 0.29 15.14
C GLN A 105 -5.14 -0.20 16.51
N GLN A 106 -4.36 -1.29 16.56
CA GLN A 106 -3.81 -1.80 17.82
C GLN A 106 -2.84 -0.80 18.46
N ILE A 107 -1.97 -0.15 17.69
CA ILE A 107 -1.07 0.91 18.20
C ILE A 107 -1.88 2.09 18.75
N ALA A 108 -2.92 2.53 18.05
CA ALA A 108 -3.77 3.63 18.48
C ALA A 108 -4.51 3.30 19.79
N VAL A 109 -5.04 2.08 19.94
CA VAL A 109 -5.75 1.62 21.15
C VAL A 109 -4.80 1.46 22.34
N ASN A 110 -3.60 0.93 22.12
CA ASN A 110 -2.60 0.77 23.19
C ASN A 110 -2.10 2.12 23.70
N ASN A 111 -1.85 3.09 22.81
CA ASN A 111 -1.44 4.43 23.21
C ASN A 111 -2.54 5.24 23.92
N GLN A 112 -3.81 4.84 23.80
CA GLN A 112 -4.95 5.51 24.45
C GLN A 112 -5.25 4.96 25.85
N SER A 113 -4.69 3.79 26.19
CA SER A 113 -4.90 3.13 27.49
C SER A 113 -3.91 3.61 28.57
N ASP A 114 -2.81 4.27 28.19
CA ASP A 114 -1.78 4.76 29.12
C ASP A 114 -2.08 6.13 29.78
N THR A 115 -3.19 6.81 29.46
CA THR A 115 -3.56 8.09 30.10
C THR A 115 -4.59 7.98 31.22
N SER A 116 -4.88 6.79 31.73
CA SER A 116 -5.85 6.60 32.83
C SER A 116 -5.19 6.02 34.08
N ASN A 117 -4.22 6.74 34.65
CA ASN A 117 -3.92 6.68 36.08
C ASN A 117 -3.04 7.87 36.47
N ASP A 118 -3.62 8.88 37.12
CA ASP A 118 -3.32 9.22 38.52
C ASP A 118 -4.04 10.55 38.85
N SER A 119 -5.08 10.46 39.65
CA SER A 119 -5.54 11.58 40.46
C SER A 119 -6.01 10.98 41.77
N LYS A 120 -5.03 10.84 42.66
CA LYS A 120 -5.21 10.58 44.08
C LYS A 120 -5.79 11.79 44.80
#